data_AF-A0A6J2X9P3-F1
#
_entry.id   AF-A0A6J2X9P3-F1
#
_cell.length_a   1.000
_cell.length_b   1.000
_cell.length_c   1.000
_cell.angle_alpha   90.00
_cell.angle_beta   90.00
_cell.angle_gamma   90.00
#
_symmetry.space_group_name_H-M   'P 1'
#
loop_
_entity.id
_entity.type
_entity.pdbx_description
1 polymer ?
#
loop_
_entity_poly.entity_id
_entity_poly.type
_entity_poly.pdbx_seq_one_letter_code
_entity_poly.pdbx_strand_id
1 'polypeptide(L)'
;MRGGFHNSIISTPSCLVYFSRTPSSFSGRILPTPDLQLPISSSHHIISRKTDIPVSDVDEFFESFIYLLNNDKEYDYNNKDNEILESILKVENKTIEKSVAPSCSDFLKRCIWKGNEDRCKQLFTQTKTANGYCCSFNYIQYKLYAKELQEPKRVSGVGYQSGLEVLLDNNPDDYFVTDISSVGYRILIHLSEDFPDVASSNILCSIETNTLIGITPLIVSASSGLRRMPLYQRNCLFPDERRMTFFPFYNFHNCLVDHNAKITYEKCGCIPFYIPNRETKKKWRVCTPKDALCVTQYEDLYETNKENVSSYDCPEDCETVRYSTACYQGSFDVHFTNRFGM
;
A
#
# COMPACT_ATOMS: atom_id res chain seq x y z
N MET A 1 -16.21 -1.66 -42.80
CA MET A 1 -15.85 -2.93 -42.12
C MET A 1 -14.37 -2.91 -41.77
N ARG A 2 -14.05 -2.65 -40.50
CA ARG A 2 -12.78 -2.90 -39.79
C ARG A 2 -13.01 -2.32 -38.38
N GLY A 3 -13.92 -2.95 -37.64
CA GLY A 3 -14.11 -2.71 -36.22
C GLY A 3 -12.98 -3.41 -35.50
N GLY A 4 -12.08 -2.63 -34.90
CA GLY A 4 -10.94 -3.13 -34.17
C GLY A 4 -11.41 -3.95 -32.97
N PHE A 5 -11.11 -5.25 -33.00
CA PHE A 5 -10.74 -5.95 -31.80
C PHE A 5 -9.47 -5.28 -31.28
N HIS A 6 -9.59 -4.35 -30.34
CA HIS A 6 -8.50 -4.18 -29.40
C HIS A 6 -8.43 -5.51 -28.66
N ASN A 7 -7.39 -6.29 -28.96
CA ASN A 7 -7.01 -7.44 -28.15
C ASN A 7 -6.92 -6.94 -26.71
N SER A 8 -7.91 -7.28 -25.88
CA SER A 8 -7.86 -7.12 -24.44
C SER A 8 -6.82 -8.10 -23.91
N ILE A 9 -5.54 -7.82 -24.19
CA ILE A 9 -4.42 -8.57 -23.63
C ILE A 9 -4.35 -8.15 -22.16
N ILE A 10 -5.02 -8.94 -21.33
CA ILE A 10 -5.13 -8.77 -19.88
C ILE A 10 -3.72 -8.57 -19.33
N SER A 11 -3.46 -7.40 -18.74
CA SER A 11 -2.24 -7.15 -17.99
C SER A 11 -2.22 -8.04 -16.76
N THR A 12 -1.04 -8.52 -16.37
CA THR A 12 -0.89 -9.19 -15.09
C THR A 12 -1.27 -8.20 -13.99
N PRO A 13 -2.05 -8.60 -12.98
CA PRO A 13 -2.33 -7.72 -11.84
C PRO A 13 -1.03 -7.18 -11.24
N SER A 14 -1.13 -5.99 -10.65
CA SER A 14 -0.10 -5.54 -9.73
C SER A 14 -0.18 -6.33 -8.44
N CYS A 15 1.00 -6.60 -7.89
CA CYS A 15 1.16 -7.27 -6.61
C CYS A 15 2.07 -6.41 -5.74
N LEU A 16 1.57 -5.99 -4.59
CA LEU A 16 2.38 -5.35 -3.56
C LEU A 16 2.58 -6.33 -2.44
N VAL A 17 3.83 -6.59 -2.12
CA VAL A 17 4.18 -7.34 -0.92
C VAL A 17 4.55 -6.33 0.17
N TYR A 18 3.80 -6.38 1.25
CA TYR A 18 3.93 -5.55 2.43
C TYR A 18 4.56 -6.32 3.58
N PHE A 19 5.33 -5.60 4.38
CA PHE A 19 5.97 -6.09 5.59
C PHE A 19 5.55 -5.19 6.76
N SER A 20 5.17 -5.77 7.89
CA SER A 20 4.86 -5.04 9.11
C SER A 20 6.12 -4.81 9.97
N ARG A 21 6.92 -3.77 9.67
CA ARG A 21 8.09 -3.36 10.50
C ARG A 21 7.83 -2.08 11.26
N THR A 22 6.82 -1.34 10.84
CA THR A 22 6.52 0.03 11.29
C THR A 22 5.03 0.30 11.12
N PRO A 23 4.43 1.21 11.91
CA PRO A 23 3.00 1.42 11.92
C PRO A 23 2.50 1.88 10.56
N SER A 24 1.52 1.16 10.06
CA SER A 24 0.87 1.39 8.77
C SER A 24 -0.62 1.54 8.99
N SER A 25 -1.10 2.78 8.88
CA SER A 25 -2.50 3.23 8.90
C SER A 25 -3.51 2.32 9.62
N PHE A 26 -3.76 2.67 10.89
CA PHE A 26 -5.01 2.58 11.63
C PHE A 26 -6.20 1.87 10.96
N SER A 27 -6.40 0.62 11.35
CA SER A 27 -7.73 0.03 11.52
C SER A 27 -7.59 -1.25 12.35
N GLY A 28 -7.48 -1.11 13.67
CA GLY A 28 -7.39 -2.26 14.57
C GLY A 28 -7.18 -1.84 16.01
N ARG A 29 -8.23 -1.97 16.84
CA ARG A 29 -8.17 -1.77 18.29
C ARG A 29 -7.52 -2.99 18.95
N ILE A 30 -6.24 -2.95 19.28
CA ILE A 30 -5.63 -3.98 20.16
C ILE A 30 -4.61 -3.34 21.10
N LEU A 31 -4.86 -3.53 22.40
CA LEU A 31 -4.00 -3.15 23.51
C LEU A 31 -2.76 -4.06 23.60
N PRO A 32 -1.55 -3.53 23.82
CA PRO A 32 -0.41 -4.34 24.24
C PRO A 32 -0.70 -4.98 25.60
N THR A 33 -0.41 -6.27 25.74
CA THR A 33 -0.36 -6.92 27.06
C THR A 33 0.85 -6.38 27.84
N PRO A 34 0.71 -5.96 29.11
CA PRO A 34 1.77 -5.27 29.88
C PRO A 34 3.08 -6.04 30.09
N ASP A 35 3.11 -7.36 29.85
CA ASP A 35 4.23 -8.24 30.19
C ASP A 35 5.11 -8.67 29.00
N LEU A 36 4.89 -8.12 27.80
CA LEU A 36 5.68 -8.49 26.62
C LEU A 36 6.81 -7.47 26.38
N GLN A 37 8.02 -7.78 26.84
CA GLN A 37 9.23 -7.07 26.39
C GLN A 37 9.46 -7.39 24.91
N LEU A 38 9.06 -6.49 24.02
CA LEU A 38 9.39 -6.59 22.60
C LEU A 38 10.90 -6.35 22.42
N PRO A 39 11.60 -7.15 21.60
CA PRO A 39 12.98 -6.85 21.26
C PRO A 39 13.07 -5.50 20.56
N ILE A 40 14.12 -4.74 20.88
CA ILE A 40 14.38 -3.44 20.25
C ILE A 40 14.55 -3.68 18.74
N SER A 41 13.60 -3.19 17.94
CA SER A 41 13.67 -3.34 16.49
C SER A 41 14.90 -2.63 15.93
N SER A 42 15.44 -3.17 14.84
CA SER A 42 16.47 -2.51 14.04
C SER A 42 16.05 -1.08 13.62
N SER A 43 14.75 -0.84 13.49
CA SER A 43 14.15 0.47 13.24
C SER A 43 14.49 1.48 14.34
N HIS A 44 14.44 1.11 15.61
CA HIS A 44 14.75 2.00 16.74
C HIS A 44 16.23 2.38 16.74
N HIS A 45 17.12 1.43 16.45
CA HIS A 45 18.54 1.71 16.26
C HIS A 45 18.84 2.60 15.06
N ILE A 46 18.03 2.55 14.00
CA ILE A 46 18.16 3.44 12.84
C ILE A 46 17.69 4.85 13.19
N ILE A 47 16.56 4.98 13.88
CA ILE A 47 16.03 6.27 14.33
C ILE A 47 17.02 6.93 15.28
N SER A 48 17.45 6.22 16.34
CA SER A 48 18.44 6.69 17.31
C SER A 48 19.69 7.25 16.64
N ARG A 49 20.29 6.52 15.68
CA ARG A 49 21.48 6.99 14.95
C ARG A 49 21.23 8.22 14.09
N LYS A 50 20.02 8.42 13.58
CA LYS A 50 19.67 9.55 12.70
C LYS A 50 19.24 10.80 13.47
N THR A 51 18.66 10.62 14.65
CA THR A 51 18.15 11.71 15.48
C THR A 51 19.09 12.06 16.64
N ASP A 52 20.11 11.24 16.89
CA ASP A 52 21.01 11.33 18.07
C ASP A 52 20.25 11.18 19.41
N ILE A 53 19.12 10.48 19.38
CA ILE A 53 18.30 10.16 20.56
C ILE A 53 18.70 8.78 21.09
N PRO A 54 18.85 8.58 22.41
CA PRO A 54 19.10 7.26 22.98
C PRO A 54 18.04 6.24 22.54
N VAL A 55 18.46 5.01 22.19
CA VAL A 55 17.56 3.96 21.70
C VAL A 55 16.44 3.65 22.70
N SER A 56 16.73 3.72 24.01
CA SER A 56 15.73 3.55 25.08
C SER A 56 14.63 4.62 25.05
N ASP A 57 14.96 5.87 24.74
CA ASP A 57 13.98 6.95 24.64
C ASP A 57 13.14 6.83 23.36
N VAL A 58 13.73 6.32 22.28
CA VAL A 58 13.00 6.01 21.04
C VAL A 58 11.98 4.89 21.30
N ASP A 59 12.39 3.85 22.01
CA ASP A 59 11.54 2.71 22.37
C ASP A 59 10.35 3.14 23.24
N GLU A 60 10.62 3.90 24.31
CA GLU A 60 9.60 4.47 25.20
C GLU A 60 8.60 5.38 24.44
N PHE A 61 9.10 6.21 23.52
CA PHE A 61 8.26 7.06 22.68
C PHE A 61 7.30 6.25 21.80
N PHE A 62 7.78 5.18 21.14
CA PHE A 62 6.90 4.39 20.29
C PHE A 62 5.89 3.57 21.09
N GLU A 63 6.26 3.06 22.27
CA GLU A 63 5.30 2.45 23.20
C GLU A 63 4.19 3.44 23.58
N SER A 64 4.56 4.64 24.04
CA SER A 64 3.62 5.75 24.34
C SER A 64 2.74 6.09 23.13
N PHE A 65 3.34 6.15 21.94
CA PHE A 65 2.64 6.43 20.69
C PHE A 65 1.60 5.35 20.36
N ILE A 66 1.89 4.06 20.54
CA ILE A 66 0.90 2.99 20.32
C ILE A 66 -0.31 3.16 21.27
N TYR A 67 -0.08 3.52 22.53
CA TYR A 67 -1.16 3.77 23.48
C TYR A 67 -2.02 4.96 23.04
N LEU A 68 -1.40 6.04 22.53
CA LEU A 68 -2.10 7.18 21.92
C LEU A 68 -3.02 6.77 20.77
N LEU A 69 -2.55 5.86 19.92
CA LEU A 69 -3.31 5.38 18.77
C LEU A 69 -4.49 4.50 19.20
N ASN A 70 -4.40 3.83 20.35
CA ASN A 70 -5.36 2.80 20.76
C ASN A 70 -6.45 3.25 21.75
N ASN A 71 -6.31 4.35 22.49
CA ASN A 71 -7.33 4.80 23.45
C ASN A 71 -7.42 6.34 23.61
N ASP A 72 -8.66 6.82 23.53
CA ASP A 72 -9.29 8.08 23.98
C ASP A 72 -8.47 9.37 24.05
N LYS A 73 -9.03 10.40 23.36
CA LYS A 73 -8.94 11.88 23.34
C LYS A 73 -8.24 12.67 24.49
N GLU A 74 -7.57 12.05 25.44
CA GLU A 74 -7.04 12.66 26.66
C GLU A 74 -5.66 12.07 27.00
N TYR A 75 -4.70 12.19 26.08
CA TYR A 75 -3.30 12.04 26.42
C TYR A 75 -2.60 13.35 26.11
N ASP A 76 -2.24 14.05 27.18
CA ASP A 76 -1.41 15.24 27.11
C ASP A 76 -0.01 14.80 26.68
N TYR A 77 0.51 15.33 25.57
CA TYR A 77 1.90 15.07 25.22
C TYR A 77 2.76 15.57 26.39
N ASN A 78 3.41 14.66 27.11
CA ASN A 78 4.50 15.06 27.97
C ASN A 78 5.52 15.82 27.11
N ASN A 79 6.10 16.91 27.64
CA ASN A 79 7.04 17.75 26.88
C ASN A 79 8.16 16.93 26.21
N LYS A 80 8.58 15.80 26.80
CA LYS A 80 9.57 14.86 26.27
C LYS A 80 9.13 14.19 24.96
N ASP A 81 7.89 13.71 24.85
CA ASP A 81 7.39 13.05 23.64
C ASP A 81 7.24 14.05 22.49
N ASN A 82 6.84 15.28 22.81
CA ASN A 82 6.82 16.39 21.86
C ASN A 82 8.23 16.70 21.34
N GLU A 83 9.24 16.75 22.21
CA GLU A 83 10.63 17.00 21.84
C GLU A 83 11.22 15.88 20.97
N ILE A 84 10.93 14.62 21.29
CA ILE A 84 11.34 13.46 20.49
C ILE A 84 10.66 13.50 19.12
N LEU A 85 9.35 13.75 19.09
CA LEU A 85 8.60 13.87 17.84
C LEU A 85 9.13 15.02 16.97
N GLU A 86 9.38 16.19 17.55
CA GLU A 86 9.98 17.33 16.83
C GLU A 86 11.36 16.99 16.28
N SER A 87 12.16 16.25 17.03
CA SER A 87 13.49 15.81 16.61
C SER A 87 13.43 14.80 15.46
N ILE A 88 12.48 13.85 15.51
CA ILE A 88 12.19 12.93 14.40
C ILE A 88 11.71 13.70 13.17
N LEU A 89 10.86 14.72 13.34
CA LEU A 89 10.32 15.52 12.23
C LEU A 89 11.32 16.50 11.61
N LYS A 90 12.32 16.95 12.39
CA LYS A 90 13.43 17.79 11.89
C LYS A 90 14.35 17.03 10.96
N VAL A 91 14.58 15.74 11.20
CA VAL A 91 15.20 14.88 10.19
C VAL A 91 14.21 14.77 9.04
N GLU A 92 14.64 15.09 7.81
CA GLU A 92 13.77 15.05 6.64
C GLU A 92 12.91 13.78 6.66
N ASN A 93 11.58 13.93 6.78
CA ASN A 93 10.63 12.84 7.01
C ASN A 93 10.79 11.68 6.00
N LYS A 94 11.16 12.00 4.74
CA LYS A 94 11.45 11.01 3.68
C LYS A 94 12.64 10.10 4.00
N THR A 95 13.56 10.56 4.82
CA THR A 95 14.86 9.94 5.09
C THR A 95 14.78 8.96 6.25
N ILE A 96 13.91 9.19 7.24
CA ILE A 96 13.66 8.23 8.32
C ILE A 96 12.73 7.13 7.84
N GLU A 97 11.54 7.47 7.35
CA GLU A 97 10.49 6.52 6.94
C GLU A 97 11.01 5.44 5.96
N LYS A 98 11.80 5.86 4.97
CA LYS A 98 12.40 4.93 4.00
C LYS A 98 13.50 4.04 4.61
N SER A 99 14.18 4.52 5.65
CA SER A 99 15.30 3.79 6.27
C SER A 99 14.86 2.80 7.33
N VAL A 100 13.72 3.02 7.97
CA VAL A 100 13.11 2.07 8.90
C VAL A 100 12.31 0.99 8.15
N ALA A 101 11.82 1.31 6.94
CA ALA A 101 11.22 0.29 6.08
C ALA A 101 12.29 -0.68 5.54
N PRO A 102 12.01 -1.99 5.53
CA PRO A 102 12.91 -2.97 4.94
C PRO A 102 13.08 -2.70 3.44
N SER A 103 14.29 -2.88 2.92
CA SER A 103 14.50 -2.75 1.49
C SER A 103 13.96 -3.98 0.77
N CYS A 104 13.49 -3.80 -0.47
CA CYS A 104 13.04 -4.92 -1.28
C CYS A 104 14.13 -5.94 -1.58
N SER A 105 15.42 -5.55 -1.49
CA SER A 105 16.54 -6.48 -1.71
C SER A 105 16.83 -7.34 -0.49
N ASP A 106 16.51 -6.86 0.72
CA ASP A 106 16.68 -7.64 1.94
C ASP A 106 15.56 -8.67 2.06
N PHE A 107 14.35 -8.28 1.68
CA PHE A 107 13.13 -9.09 1.84
C PHE A 107 12.89 -10.08 0.69
N LEU A 108 13.12 -9.67 -0.57
CA LEU A 108 12.93 -10.52 -1.74
C LEU A 108 14.26 -11.23 -2.06
N LYS A 109 14.39 -12.50 -1.67
CA LYS A 109 15.64 -13.25 -1.89
C LYS A 109 15.75 -13.82 -3.30
N ARG A 110 14.64 -14.32 -3.84
CA ARG A 110 14.59 -14.93 -5.16
C ARG A 110 13.32 -14.50 -5.87
N CYS A 111 13.45 -14.15 -7.15
CA CYS A 111 12.32 -13.74 -7.96
C CYS A 111 12.37 -14.45 -9.31
N ILE A 112 11.28 -15.10 -9.68
CA ILE A 112 11.13 -15.80 -10.95
C ILE A 112 9.93 -15.18 -11.67
N TRP A 113 10.14 -14.82 -12.93
CA TRP A 113 9.09 -14.32 -13.80
C TRP A 113 9.03 -15.16 -15.06
N LYS A 114 7.88 -15.79 -15.31
CA LYS A 114 7.68 -16.70 -16.46
C LYS A 114 8.70 -17.85 -16.50
N GLY A 115 9.04 -18.39 -15.34
CA GLY A 115 10.00 -19.49 -15.20
C GLY A 115 11.47 -19.09 -15.33
N ASN A 116 11.77 -17.80 -15.54
CA ASN A 116 13.14 -17.30 -15.57
C ASN A 116 13.45 -16.59 -14.25
N GLU A 117 14.55 -16.98 -13.62
CA GLU A 117 15.06 -16.28 -12.45
C GLU A 117 15.64 -14.93 -12.85
N ASP A 118 15.12 -13.87 -12.25
CA ASP A 118 15.46 -12.49 -12.51
C ASP A 118 15.93 -11.80 -11.23
N ARG A 119 16.68 -10.71 -11.37
CA ARG A 119 17.05 -9.88 -10.21
C ARG A 119 15.80 -9.23 -9.64
N CYS A 120 15.47 -9.49 -8.38
CA CYS A 120 14.29 -8.92 -7.71
C CYS A 120 14.21 -7.39 -7.85
N LYS A 121 15.35 -6.68 -7.77
CA LYS A 121 15.43 -5.21 -7.96
C LYS A 121 15.00 -4.72 -9.36
N GLN A 122 15.01 -5.58 -10.37
CA GLN A 122 14.53 -5.25 -11.73
C GLN A 122 13.03 -5.52 -11.89
N LEU A 123 12.47 -6.44 -11.11
CA LEU A 123 11.05 -6.78 -11.14
C LEU A 123 10.21 -5.93 -10.19
N PHE A 124 10.78 -5.61 -9.02
CA PHE A 124 10.09 -4.91 -7.94
C PHE A 124 10.60 -3.49 -7.75
N THR A 125 9.67 -2.57 -7.45
CA THR A 125 9.97 -1.18 -7.08
C THR A 125 9.49 -0.91 -5.66
N GLN A 126 10.32 -0.27 -4.83
CA GLN A 126 9.90 0.17 -3.51
C GLN A 126 8.95 1.36 -3.65
N THR A 127 7.70 1.19 -3.24
CA THR A 127 6.61 2.15 -3.43
C THR A 127 6.00 2.55 -2.11
N LYS A 128 5.58 3.81 -2.02
CA LYS A 128 4.94 4.36 -0.84
C LYS A 128 3.42 4.20 -0.96
N THR A 129 2.79 3.62 0.05
CA THR A 129 1.34 3.32 0.13
C THR A 129 0.76 3.85 1.45
N ALA A 130 -0.56 3.77 1.63
CA ALA A 130 -1.20 4.12 2.91
C ALA A 130 -0.67 3.30 4.08
N ASN A 131 -0.26 2.06 3.79
CA ASN A 131 0.37 1.19 4.77
C ASN A 131 1.91 1.34 4.85
N GLY A 132 2.50 2.43 4.37
CA GLY A 132 3.96 2.59 4.38
C GLY A 132 4.63 2.03 3.11
N TYR A 133 5.90 1.64 3.20
CA TYR A 133 6.66 1.18 2.03
C TYR A 133 6.42 -0.29 1.72
N CYS A 134 6.07 -0.59 0.47
CA CYS A 134 5.88 -1.94 -0.05
C CYS A 134 6.84 -2.22 -1.22
N CYS A 135 6.96 -3.49 -1.58
CA CYS A 135 7.61 -3.92 -2.81
C CYS A 135 6.56 -4.21 -3.88
N SER A 136 6.53 -3.38 -4.92
CA SER A 136 5.54 -3.45 -6.00
C SER A 136 6.06 -4.18 -7.22
N PHE A 137 5.31 -5.16 -7.69
CA PHE A 137 5.43 -5.73 -9.01
C PHE A 137 4.33 -5.17 -9.91
N ASN A 138 4.72 -4.70 -11.09
CA ASN A 138 3.82 -4.23 -12.16
C ASN A 138 2.94 -2.99 -11.85
N TYR A 139 3.23 -2.23 -10.79
CA TYR A 139 2.47 -1.02 -10.45
C TYR A 139 2.86 0.17 -11.34
N ILE A 140 2.13 0.34 -12.44
CA ILE A 140 2.43 1.34 -13.49
C ILE A 140 2.09 2.76 -13.04
N GLN A 141 0.99 2.97 -12.32
CA GLN A 141 0.60 4.31 -11.87
C GLN A 141 1.72 5.02 -11.11
N TYR A 142 2.43 4.29 -10.25
CA TYR A 142 3.58 4.82 -9.51
C TYR A 142 4.70 5.33 -10.44
N LYS A 143 4.96 4.60 -11.54
CA LYS A 143 6.00 4.95 -12.51
C LYS A 143 5.61 6.09 -13.42
N LEU A 144 4.32 6.24 -13.72
CA LEU A 144 3.80 7.40 -14.44
C LEU A 144 4.09 8.71 -13.69
N TYR A 145 4.03 8.72 -12.35
CA TYR A 145 4.46 9.87 -11.56
C TYR A 145 5.95 10.16 -11.68
N ALA A 146 6.78 9.12 -11.83
CA ALA A 146 8.21 9.26 -12.09
C ALA A 146 8.53 9.64 -13.55
N LYS A 147 7.51 9.83 -14.40
CA LYS A 147 7.63 10.00 -15.87
C LYS A 147 8.37 8.84 -16.54
N GLU A 148 8.34 7.67 -15.91
CA GLU A 148 8.87 6.44 -16.46
C GLU A 148 7.76 5.73 -17.25
N LEU A 149 7.91 5.68 -18.57
CA LEU A 149 7.04 4.89 -19.42
C LEU A 149 7.38 3.40 -19.23
N GLN A 150 6.45 2.66 -18.63
CA GLN A 150 6.54 1.21 -18.54
C GLN A 150 5.25 0.59 -19.04
N GLU A 151 5.38 -0.36 -19.98
CA GLU A 151 4.28 -1.21 -20.40
C GLU A 151 3.95 -2.23 -19.30
N PRO A 152 2.66 -2.50 -19.03
CA PRO A 152 2.26 -3.53 -18.10
C PRO A 152 2.86 -4.90 -18.50
N LYS A 153 3.49 -5.56 -17.53
CA LYS A 153 3.91 -6.97 -17.67
C LYS A 153 2.66 -7.83 -17.85
N ARG A 154 2.78 -8.85 -18.69
CA ARG A 154 1.72 -9.79 -19.08
C ARG A 154 2.23 -11.21 -18.98
N VAL A 155 1.45 -12.12 -18.43
CA VAL A 155 1.76 -13.56 -18.40
C VAL A 155 1.73 -14.12 -19.82
N SER A 156 2.49 -15.19 -20.07
CA SER A 156 2.51 -15.87 -21.38
C SER A 156 1.49 -17.02 -21.48
N GLY A 157 0.89 -17.43 -20.37
CA GLY A 157 -0.06 -18.55 -20.32
C GLY A 157 -0.69 -18.69 -18.93
N VAL A 158 -1.40 -19.80 -18.74
CA VAL A 158 -2.00 -20.18 -17.46
C VAL A 158 -1.06 -21.18 -16.75
N GLY A 159 -0.96 -21.08 -15.43
CA GLY A 159 -0.15 -21.96 -14.59
C GLY A 159 0.95 -21.20 -13.85
N TYR A 160 1.34 -21.71 -12.67
CA TYR A 160 2.27 -21.05 -11.77
C TYR A 160 3.64 -20.82 -12.40
N GLN A 161 4.10 -21.74 -13.25
CA GLN A 161 5.37 -21.64 -14.00
C GLN A 161 5.45 -20.44 -14.95
N SER A 162 4.30 -19.90 -15.37
CA SER A 162 4.23 -18.71 -16.24
C SER A 162 3.99 -17.41 -15.47
N GLY A 163 3.80 -17.52 -14.16
CA GLY A 163 3.47 -16.42 -13.26
C GLY A 163 4.70 -15.79 -12.61
N LEU A 164 4.42 -15.14 -11.47
CA LEU A 164 5.40 -14.56 -10.57
C LEU A 164 5.60 -15.52 -9.40
N GLU A 165 6.85 -15.90 -9.15
CA GLU A 165 7.24 -16.67 -7.97
C GLU A 165 8.32 -15.89 -7.20
N VAL A 166 8.19 -15.87 -5.88
CA VAL A 166 9.03 -15.06 -5.01
C VAL A 166 9.34 -15.85 -3.75
N LEU A 167 10.62 -15.90 -3.37
CA LEU A 167 11.05 -16.34 -2.05
C LEU A 167 11.24 -15.12 -1.14
N LEU A 168 10.52 -15.13 -0.02
CA LEU A 168 10.51 -14.06 0.97
C LEU A 168 11.33 -14.46 2.18
N ASP A 169 12.17 -13.55 2.67
CA ASP A 169 12.90 -13.70 3.92
C ASP A 169 12.27 -12.79 4.98
N ASN A 170 11.47 -13.41 5.85
CA ASN A 170 10.76 -12.71 6.91
C ASN A 170 11.57 -12.80 8.22
N ASN A 171 11.84 -11.67 8.85
CA ASN A 171 12.52 -11.61 10.15
C ASN A 171 11.52 -11.20 11.24
N PRO A 172 10.85 -12.16 11.93
CA PRO A 172 9.87 -11.88 12.96
C PRO A 172 10.47 -11.19 14.19
N ASP A 173 11.76 -11.38 14.48
CA ASP A 173 12.45 -10.76 15.62
C ASP A 173 12.60 -9.24 15.46
N ASP A 174 12.42 -8.72 14.25
CA ASP A 174 12.46 -7.29 13.93
C ASP A 174 11.05 -6.65 13.86
N TYR A 175 10.02 -7.38 14.31
CA TYR A 175 8.66 -6.88 14.36
C TYR A 175 8.49 -6.06 15.63
N PHE A 176 8.15 -4.79 15.47
CA PHE A 176 7.86 -3.92 16.61
C PHE A 176 6.36 -3.70 16.75
N VAL A 177 5.73 -3.07 15.74
CA VAL A 177 4.29 -2.79 15.73
C VAL A 177 3.69 -3.15 14.39
N THR A 178 2.58 -3.88 14.45
CA THR A 178 1.86 -4.38 13.28
C THR A 178 0.38 -3.98 13.36
N ASP A 179 -0.22 -3.54 12.26
CA ASP A 179 -1.68 -3.30 12.16
C ASP A 179 -2.50 -4.60 12.28
N ILE A 180 -1.85 -5.75 12.04
CA ILE A 180 -2.44 -7.07 12.09
C ILE A 180 -1.64 -7.91 13.09
N SER A 181 -2.30 -8.47 14.12
CA SER A 181 -1.67 -9.38 15.10
C SER A 181 -1.37 -10.76 14.50
N SER A 182 -0.49 -10.82 13.51
CA SER A 182 -0.08 -12.05 12.83
C SER A 182 1.36 -11.94 12.35
N VAL A 183 2.07 -13.06 12.36
CA VAL A 183 3.44 -13.17 11.84
C VAL A 183 3.38 -13.69 10.42
N GLY A 184 3.88 -12.90 9.46
CA GLY A 184 3.69 -13.24 8.06
C GLY A 184 4.00 -12.11 7.11
N TYR A 185 3.42 -12.18 5.93
CA TYR A 185 3.49 -11.13 4.94
C TYR A 185 2.11 -10.89 4.35
N ARG A 186 1.88 -9.65 3.93
CA ARG A 186 0.62 -9.21 3.37
C ARG A 186 0.79 -8.92 1.88
N ILE A 187 -0.11 -9.46 1.06
CA ILE A 187 -0.11 -9.28 -0.38
C ILE A 187 -1.37 -8.51 -0.78
N LEU A 188 -1.18 -7.41 -1.51
CA LEU A 188 -2.25 -6.66 -2.12
C LEU A 188 -2.25 -6.88 -3.63
N ILE A 189 -3.38 -7.32 -4.17
CA ILE A 189 -3.59 -7.55 -5.60
C ILE A 189 -4.55 -6.50 -6.12
N HIS A 190 -4.11 -5.72 -7.10
CA HIS A 190 -4.86 -4.61 -7.67
C HIS A 190 -4.52 -4.40 -9.16
N LEU A 191 -5.25 -3.51 -9.84
CA LEU A 191 -4.94 -3.12 -11.21
C LEU A 191 -3.67 -2.30 -11.28
N SER A 192 -2.97 -2.40 -12.40
CA SER A 192 -1.68 -1.73 -12.60
C SER A 192 -1.76 -0.20 -12.61
N GLU A 193 -2.95 0.35 -12.81
CA GLU A 193 -3.24 1.77 -12.91
C GLU A 193 -3.97 2.31 -11.67
N ASP A 194 -4.32 1.43 -10.72
CA ASP A 194 -5.07 1.77 -9.51
C ASP A 194 -4.12 2.04 -8.36
N PHE A 195 -4.47 3.04 -7.54
CA PHE A 195 -3.80 3.22 -6.26
C PHE A 195 -4.17 2.07 -5.32
N PRO A 196 -3.19 1.39 -4.71
CA PRO A 196 -3.44 0.30 -3.79
C PRO A 196 -3.97 0.83 -2.47
N ASP A 197 -5.29 0.82 -2.32
CA ASP A 197 -5.97 1.19 -1.08
C ASP A 197 -6.48 -0.05 -0.32
N VAL A 198 -6.98 0.15 0.91
CA VAL A 198 -7.52 -0.89 1.81
C VAL A 198 -8.63 -1.73 1.16
N ALA A 199 -9.31 -1.18 0.14
CA ALA A 199 -10.33 -1.87 -0.67
C ALA A 199 -9.76 -2.92 -1.66
N SER A 200 -8.44 -2.98 -1.85
CA SER A 200 -7.78 -3.97 -2.71
C SER A 200 -7.85 -5.37 -2.12
N SER A 201 -7.79 -6.41 -2.96
CA SER A 201 -7.72 -7.79 -2.47
C SER A 201 -6.52 -7.99 -1.57
N ASN A 202 -6.78 -8.31 -0.31
CA ASN A 202 -5.78 -8.33 0.77
C ASN A 202 -5.64 -9.76 1.30
N ILE A 203 -4.46 -10.34 1.08
CA ILE A 203 -4.14 -11.71 1.47
C ILE A 203 -3.06 -11.67 2.54
N LEU A 204 -3.32 -12.35 3.65
CA LEU A 204 -2.35 -12.54 4.73
C LEU A 204 -1.80 -13.96 4.66
N CYS A 205 -0.48 -14.10 4.64
CA CYS A 205 0.21 -15.38 4.54
C CYS A 205 1.16 -15.57 5.72
N SER A 206 1.20 -16.79 6.28
CA SER A 206 2.13 -17.15 7.36
C SER A 206 3.56 -17.35 6.83
N ILE A 207 4.53 -17.22 7.72
CA ILE A 207 5.90 -17.69 7.50
C ILE A 207 5.97 -19.22 7.34
N GLU A 208 7.10 -19.72 6.86
CA GLU A 208 7.39 -21.17 6.73
C GLU A 208 6.39 -21.92 5.85
N THR A 209 5.75 -21.22 4.92
CA THR A 209 4.76 -21.81 4.02
C THR A 209 5.04 -21.52 2.55
N ASN A 210 4.69 -22.49 1.71
CA ASN A 210 4.58 -22.33 0.28
C ASN A 210 3.14 -21.95 -0.05
N THR A 211 2.92 -20.74 -0.56
CA THR A 211 1.58 -20.24 -0.87
C THR A 211 1.41 -20.10 -2.38
N LEU A 212 0.45 -20.83 -2.93
CA LEU A 212 -0.01 -20.68 -4.30
C LEU A 212 -1.25 -19.78 -4.33
N ILE A 213 -1.13 -18.64 -5.01
CA ILE A 213 -2.22 -17.68 -5.19
C ILE A 213 -2.70 -17.75 -6.65
N GLY A 214 -3.87 -18.35 -6.85
CA GLY A 214 -4.56 -18.34 -8.13
C GLY A 214 -5.31 -17.02 -8.30
N ILE A 215 -5.11 -16.35 -9.44
CA ILE A 215 -5.79 -15.08 -9.74
C ILE A 215 -6.66 -15.26 -10.99
N THR A 216 -7.94 -14.94 -10.86
CA THR A 216 -8.92 -15.00 -11.95
C THR A 216 -9.45 -13.60 -12.26
N PRO A 217 -9.25 -13.09 -13.49
CA PRO A 217 -9.78 -11.78 -13.88
C PRO A 217 -11.26 -11.88 -14.27
N LEU A 218 -12.06 -10.95 -13.76
CA LEU A 218 -13.41 -10.62 -14.21
C LEU A 218 -13.34 -9.31 -14.99
N ILE A 219 -13.66 -9.37 -16.29
CA ILE A 219 -13.59 -8.21 -17.18
C ILE A 219 -14.99 -7.65 -17.36
N VAL A 220 -15.16 -6.37 -17.03
CA VAL A 220 -16.35 -5.59 -17.34
C VAL A 220 -15.97 -4.63 -18.47
N SER A 221 -16.59 -4.81 -19.63
CA SER A 221 -16.34 -4.00 -20.82
C SER A 221 -17.60 -3.26 -21.27
N ALA A 222 -17.44 -2.03 -21.76
CA ALA A 222 -18.53 -1.24 -22.27
C ALA A 222 -18.61 -1.33 -23.80
N SER A 223 -19.83 -1.21 -24.33
CA SER A 223 -20.00 -1.03 -25.77
C SER A 223 -19.65 0.39 -26.19
N SER A 224 -19.24 0.58 -27.45
CA SER A 224 -19.02 1.92 -28.00
C SER A 224 -20.28 2.81 -27.97
N GLY A 225 -21.47 2.21 -27.90
CA GLY A 225 -22.74 2.91 -27.71
C GLY A 225 -22.84 3.54 -26.32
N LEU A 226 -22.42 2.83 -25.27
CA LEU A 226 -22.44 3.32 -23.89
C LEU A 226 -21.53 4.53 -23.71
N ARG A 227 -20.37 4.55 -24.40
CA ARG A 227 -19.45 5.71 -24.36
C ARG A 227 -20.06 6.98 -24.97
N ARG A 228 -21.02 6.85 -25.89
CA ARG A 228 -21.76 7.98 -26.48
C ARG A 228 -22.98 8.42 -25.66
N MET A 229 -23.42 7.62 -24.69
CA MET A 229 -24.53 8.00 -23.82
C MET A 229 -24.07 9.08 -22.84
N PRO A 230 -24.91 10.09 -22.56
CA PRO A 230 -24.58 11.12 -21.60
C PRO A 230 -24.49 10.56 -20.18
N LEU A 231 -23.68 11.19 -19.33
CA LEU A 231 -23.35 10.71 -17.97
C LEU A 231 -24.58 10.38 -17.12
N TYR A 232 -25.61 11.23 -17.16
CA TYR A 232 -26.84 11.06 -16.37
C TYR A 232 -27.67 9.82 -16.75
N GLN A 233 -27.46 9.24 -17.94
CA GLN A 233 -28.16 8.02 -18.37
C GLN A 233 -27.37 6.76 -18.03
N ARG A 234 -26.04 6.81 -18.12
CA ARG A 234 -25.20 5.63 -17.92
C ARG A 234 -24.66 5.46 -16.50
N ASN A 235 -24.61 6.55 -15.71
CA ASN A 235 -24.17 6.55 -14.32
C ASN A 235 -22.81 5.87 -14.05
N CYS A 236 -21.91 5.91 -15.03
CA CYS A 236 -20.53 5.43 -14.94
C CYS A 236 -19.60 6.36 -15.72
N LEU A 237 -18.30 6.31 -15.38
CA LEU A 237 -17.25 7.12 -16.02
C LEU A 237 -16.20 6.25 -16.70
N PHE A 238 -15.65 6.78 -17.80
CA PHE A 238 -14.43 6.26 -18.42
C PHE A 238 -13.18 6.97 -17.87
N PRO A 239 -11.99 6.35 -17.93
CA PRO A 239 -10.78 6.88 -17.29
C PRO A 239 -10.36 8.30 -17.72
N ASP A 240 -10.72 8.72 -18.93
CA ASP A 240 -10.34 9.99 -19.53
C ASP A 240 -11.38 11.12 -19.37
N GLU A 241 -12.54 10.84 -18.76
CA GLU A 241 -13.67 11.78 -18.71
C GLU A 241 -13.62 12.76 -17.54
N ARG A 242 -12.81 12.46 -16.52
CA ARG A 242 -12.66 13.29 -15.34
C ARG A 242 -11.20 13.54 -15.01
N ARG A 243 -10.88 14.80 -14.79
CA ARG A 243 -9.57 15.20 -14.25
C ARG A 243 -9.56 15.03 -12.74
N MET A 244 -8.54 14.36 -12.25
CA MET A 244 -8.29 14.15 -10.82
C MET A 244 -7.27 15.17 -10.29
N THR A 245 -7.21 15.38 -8.98
CA THR A 245 -6.25 16.31 -8.36
C THR A 245 -4.89 15.65 -8.16
N PHE A 246 -4.87 14.41 -7.68
CA PHE A 246 -3.65 13.69 -7.32
C PHE A 246 -3.30 12.56 -8.28
N PHE A 247 -4.26 12.06 -9.06
CA PHE A 247 -4.09 10.92 -9.97
C PHE A 247 -4.12 11.31 -11.45
N PRO A 248 -3.44 10.56 -12.35
CA PRO A 248 -3.42 10.88 -13.77
C PRO A 248 -4.74 10.55 -14.48
N PHE A 249 -5.46 9.54 -14.01
CA PHE A 249 -6.68 9.02 -14.64
C PHE A 249 -7.76 8.73 -13.61
N TYR A 250 -9.01 8.75 -14.07
CA TYR A 250 -10.15 8.33 -13.28
C TYR A 250 -10.21 6.81 -13.19
N ASN A 251 -10.41 6.31 -11.98
CA ASN A 251 -11.11 5.06 -11.71
C ASN A 251 -11.79 5.22 -10.35
N PHE A 252 -12.67 4.30 -10.01
CA PHE A 252 -13.43 4.36 -8.76
C PHE A 252 -12.50 4.47 -7.52
N HIS A 253 -11.46 3.64 -7.43
CA HIS A 253 -10.53 3.64 -6.29
C HIS A 253 -9.74 4.96 -6.15
N ASN A 254 -9.15 5.45 -7.24
CA ASN A 254 -8.45 6.72 -7.30
C ASN A 254 -9.38 7.88 -6.91
N CYS A 255 -10.67 7.81 -7.27
CA CYS A 255 -11.65 8.83 -6.90
C CYS A 255 -11.88 8.90 -5.40
N LEU A 256 -12.04 7.75 -4.74
CA LEU A 256 -12.18 7.69 -3.29
C LEU A 256 -10.94 8.26 -2.58
N VAL A 257 -9.74 7.86 -3.02
CA VAL A 257 -8.49 8.35 -2.42
C VAL A 257 -8.29 9.85 -2.66
N ASP A 258 -8.63 10.34 -3.86
CA ASP A 258 -8.56 11.77 -4.19
C ASP A 258 -9.55 12.60 -3.37
N HIS A 259 -10.76 12.07 -3.15
CA HIS A 259 -11.79 12.67 -2.33
C HIS A 259 -11.38 12.74 -0.86
N ASN A 260 -10.91 11.62 -0.29
CA ASN A 260 -10.43 11.59 1.10
C ASN A 260 -9.28 12.58 1.31
N ALA A 261 -8.31 12.62 0.39
CA ALA A 261 -7.20 13.56 0.45
C ALA A 261 -7.66 15.04 0.35
N LYS A 262 -8.72 15.33 -0.42
CA LYS A 262 -9.32 16.67 -0.47
C LYS A 262 -9.95 17.06 0.87
N ILE A 263 -10.75 16.17 1.47
CA ILE A 263 -11.34 16.41 2.80
C ILE A 263 -10.24 16.66 3.83
N THR A 264 -9.21 15.81 3.87
CA THR A 264 -8.07 16.00 4.78
C THR A 264 -7.43 17.38 4.59
N TYR A 265 -7.25 17.81 3.35
CA TYR A 265 -6.67 19.11 3.06
C TYR A 265 -7.58 20.28 3.46
N GLU A 266 -8.88 20.19 3.21
CA GLU A 266 -9.84 21.24 3.58
C GLU A 266 -9.99 21.40 5.10
N LYS A 267 -9.90 20.31 5.86
CA LYS A 267 -10.05 20.32 7.32
C LYS A 267 -8.76 20.56 8.08
N CYS A 268 -7.67 19.90 7.68
CA CYS A 268 -6.39 19.89 8.40
C CYS A 268 -5.26 20.65 7.67
N GLY A 269 -5.49 21.14 6.45
CA GLY A 269 -4.49 21.90 5.68
C GLY A 269 -3.26 21.07 5.26
N CYS A 270 -3.36 19.74 5.27
CA CYS A 270 -2.33 18.83 4.79
C CYS A 270 -2.93 17.67 3.99
N ILE A 271 -2.10 17.04 3.17
CA ILE A 271 -2.44 15.79 2.48
C ILE A 271 -1.76 14.60 3.17
N PRO A 272 -2.39 13.42 3.20
CA PRO A 272 -1.77 12.23 3.75
C PRO A 272 -0.42 11.91 3.10
N PHE A 273 0.48 11.26 3.86
CA PHE A 273 1.86 11.03 3.46
C PHE A 273 2.02 10.16 2.21
N TYR A 274 1.06 9.28 1.96
CA TYR A 274 1.04 8.34 0.85
C TYR A 274 0.53 8.96 -0.46
N ILE A 275 -0.03 10.17 -0.41
CA ILE A 275 -0.50 10.86 -1.61
C ILE A 275 0.71 11.39 -2.41
N PRO A 276 0.76 11.15 -3.73
CA PRO A 276 1.82 11.66 -4.60
C PRO A 276 1.94 13.19 -4.58
N ASN A 277 2.95 13.71 -3.90
CA ASN A 277 3.19 15.17 -3.73
C ASN A 277 4.35 15.73 -4.58
N ARG A 278 5.10 14.88 -5.28
CA ARG A 278 6.38 15.29 -5.90
C ARG A 278 6.23 16.06 -7.21
N GLU A 279 5.09 15.92 -7.90
CA GLU A 279 4.91 16.40 -9.28
C GLU A 279 3.54 17.05 -9.55
N THR A 280 2.76 17.35 -8.51
CA THR A 280 1.58 18.23 -8.68
C THR A 280 2.07 19.67 -8.89
N LYS A 281 1.44 20.44 -9.80
CA LYS A 281 1.78 21.85 -10.08
C LYS A 281 1.82 22.76 -8.83
N LYS A 282 1.21 22.29 -7.74
CA LYS A 282 1.15 22.88 -6.43
C LYS A 282 1.82 21.93 -5.45
N LYS A 283 2.85 22.38 -4.73
CA LYS A 283 3.46 21.60 -3.64
C LYS A 283 2.52 21.64 -2.43
N TRP A 284 1.97 20.50 -2.04
CA TRP A 284 1.07 20.39 -0.89
C TRP A 284 1.87 20.16 0.39
N ARG A 285 1.36 20.62 1.54
CA ARG A 285 1.91 20.25 2.84
C ARG A 285 1.56 18.79 3.13
N VAL A 286 2.56 17.98 3.44
CA VAL A 286 2.33 16.58 3.86
C VAL A 286 2.00 16.56 5.35
N CYS A 287 1.01 15.76 5.76
CA CYS A 287 0.65 15.59 7.16
C CYS A 287 1.83 14.99 7.95
N THR A 288 2.01 15.51 9.15
CA THR A 288 2.98 15.05 10.14
C THR A 288 2.24 14.36 11.29
N PRO A 289 2.93 13.64 12.20
CA PRO A 289 2.27 13.05 13.36
C PRO A 289 1.57 14.09 14.26
N LYS A 290 1.97 15.37 14.22
CA LYS A 290 1.23 16.46 14.89
C LYS A 290 -0.18 16.66 14.34
N ASP A 291 -0.38 16.35 13.07
CA ASP A 291 -1.68 16.46 12.40
C ASP A 291 -2.55 15.20 12.65
N ALA A 292 -2.01 14.16 13.29
CA ALA A 292 -2.69 12.87 13.45
C ALA A 292 -4.05 13.01 14.12
N LEU A 293 -4.14 13.79 15.22
CA LEU A 293 -5.42 14.04 15.92
C LEU A 293 -6.47 14.71 15.03
N CYS A 294 -6.05 15.63 14.15
CA CYS A 294 -6.96 16.26 13.20
C CYS A 294 -7.42 15.26 12.14
N VAL A 295 -6.50 14.46 11.60
CA VAL A 295 -6.82 13.47 10.57
C VAL A 295 -7.79 12.43 11.13
N THR A 296 -7.51 11.86 12.30
CA THR A 296 -8.36 10.83 12.94
C THR A 296 -9.73 11.36 13.34
N GLN A 297 -9.84 12.63 13.75
CA GLN A 297 -11.13 13.26 14.05
C GLN A 297 -12.09 13.26 12.87
N TYR A 298 -11.58 13.32 11.64
CA TYR A 298 -12.38 13.40 10.42
C TYR A 298 -12.37 12.11 9.60
N GLU A 299 -11.76 11.02 10.09
CA GLU A 299 -11.78 9.72 9.43
C GLU A 299 -13.21 9.18 9.26
N ASP A 300 -14.09 9.42 10.24
CA ASP A 300 -15.49 9.02 10.16
C ASP A 300 -16.23 9.67 8.96
N LEU A 301 -15.78 10.84 8.48
CA LEU A 301 -16.36 11.49 7.31
C LEU A 301 -16.02 10.77 5.99
N TYR A 302 -14.99 9.93 5.99
CA TYR A 302 -14.69 9.04 4.86
C TYR A 302 -15.74 7.92 4.76
N GLU A 303 -16.26 7.45 5.91
CA GLU A 303 -17.18 6.30 6.01
C GLU A 303 -18.66 6.66 6.10
N THR A 304 -19.05 7.69 6.84
CA THR A 304 -20.46 8.13 7.02
C THR A 304 -21.12 8.61 5.73
N ASN A 305 -20.32 8.89 4.69
CA ASN A 305 -20.85 9.18 3.36
C ASN A 305 -21.25 7.92 2.57
N LYS A 306 -20.92 6.69 3.02
CA LYS A 306 -21.27 5.41 2.37
C LYS A 306 -22.78 5.16 2.30
N GLU A 307 -23.55 5.67 3.26
CA GLU A 307 -25.01 5.45 3.34
C GLU A 307 -25.84 6.47 2.53
N ASN A 308 -25.27 7.64 2.18
CA ASN A 308 -25.88 8.63 1.28
C ASN A 308 -25.25 8.54 -0.11
N VAL A 309 -25.61 7.48 -0.83
CA VAL A 309 -25.10 7.08 -2.16
C VAL A 309 -25.21 8.19 -3.24
N SER A 310 -25.97 9.28 -3.00
CA SER A 310 -26.02 10.43 -3.92
C SER A 310 -24.98 11.53 -3.67
N SER A 311 -24.14 11.43 -2.63
CA SER A 311 -23.19 12.49 -2.23
C SER A 311 -21.77 12.26 -2.76
N TYR A 312 -21.43 11.02 -3.16
CA TYR A 312 -20.19 10.77 -3.87
C TYR A 312 -20.31 11.27 -5.30
N ASP A 313 -19.57 12.32 -5.61
CA ASP A 313 -19.16 12.56 -6.99
C ASP A 313 -18.10 11.53 -7.42
N CYS A 314 -18.31 10.22 -7.21
CA CYS A 314 -17.44 9.13 -7.68
C CYS A 314 -18.29 7.99 -8.27
N PRO A 315 -18.82 8.14 -9.50
CA PRO A 315 -19.51 7.06 -10.22
C PRO A 315 -18.68 5.79 -10.39
N GLU A 316 -19.31 4.64 -10.57
CA GLU A 316 -18.60 3.39 -10.92
C GLU A 316 -17.90 3.49 -12.28
N ASP A 317 -16.93 2.60 -12.51
CA ASP A 317 -16.20 2.52 -13.78
C ASP A 317 -17.08 1.89 -14.87
N CYS A 318 -17.13 2.50 -16.06
CA CYS A 318 -17.83 1.87 -17.19
C CYS A 318 -17.09 0.63 -17.72
N GLU A 319 -15.76 0.61 -17.55
CA GLU A 319 -14.87 -0.47 -17.98
C GLU A 319 -13.86 -0.73 -16.86
N THR A 320 -13.77 -1.98 -16.41
CA THR A 320 -12.85 -2.34 -15.32
C THR A 320 -12.49 -3.81 -15.36
N VAL A 321 -11.39 -4.16 -14.72
CA VAL A 321 -10.97 -5.55 -14.50
C VAL A 321 -10.87 -5.78 -13.01
N ARG A 322 -11.68 -6.70 -12.49
CA ARG A 322 -11.64 -7.10 -11.08
C ARG A 322 -10.90 -8.44 -10.97
N TYR A 323 -10.15 -8.64 -9.91
CA TYR A 323 -9.45 -9.89 -9.68
C TYR A 323 -10.09 -10.64 -8.52
N SER A 324 -10.46 -11.89 -8.72
CA SER A 324 -10.75 -12.83 -7.64
C SER A 324 -9.53 -13.69 -7.37
N THR A 325 -9.32 -14.03 -6.11
CA THR A 325 -8.13 -14.75 -5.66
C THR A 325 -8.52 -16.03 -4.94
N ALA A 326 -7.74 -17.08 -5.12
CA ALA A 326 -7.84 -18.34 -4.41
C ALA A 326 -6.47 -18.69 -3.83
N CYS A 327 -6.42 -18.98 -2.54
CA CYS A 327 -5.16 -19.25 -1.84
C CYS A 327 -5.08 -20.72 -1.43
N TYR A 328 -3.95 -21.33 -1.71
CA TYR A 328 -3.63 -22.70 -1.30
C TYR A 328 -2.26 -22.66 -0.62
N GLN A 329 -2.21 -23.13 0.63
CA GLN A 329 -1.02 -23.03 1.46
C GLN A 329 -0.58 -24.43 1.91
N GLY A 330 0.72 -24.68 1.85
CA GLY A 330 1.35 -25.88 2.38
C GLY A 330 2.61 -25.54 3.15
N SER A 331 3.12 -26.50 3.92
CA SER A 331 4.40 -26.34 4.62
C SER A 331 5.55 -26.15 3.63
N PHE A 332 6.44 -25.21 3.93
CA PHE A 332 7.63 -24.98 3.13
C PHE A 332 8.75 -25.93 3.57
N ASP A 333 9.27 -26.74 2.65
CA ASP A 333 10.42 -27.61 2.90
C ASP A 333 11.70 -26.99 2.33
N VAL A 334 12.52 -26.42 3.23
CA VAL A 334 13.81 -25.78 2.92
C VAL A 334 14.86 -26.79 2.41
N HIS A 335 14.70 -28.08 2.72
CA HIS A 335 15.62 -29.12 2.25
C HIS A 335 15.31 -29.58 0.83
N PHE A 336 14.08 -29.38 0.36
CA PHE A 336 13.70 -29.68 -1.02
C PHE A 336 14.25 -28.64 -2.00
N THR A 337 14.20 -27.35 -1.66
CA THR A 337 14.66 -26.23 -2.52
C THR A 337 16.17 -26.26 -2.77
N ASN A 338 16.97 -26.41 -1.71
CA ASN A 338 18.44 -26.53 -1.79
C ASN A 338 18.92 -27.71 -2.64
N ARG A 339 18.12 -28.77 -2.79
CA ARG A 339 18.50 -29.97 -3.55
C ARG A 339 18.33 -29.80 -5.08
N PHE A 340 17.56 -28.80 -5.51
CA PHE A 340 17.30 -28.51 -6.93
C PHE A 340 17.91 -27.19 -7.42
N GLY A 341 18.71 -26.51 -6.59
CA GLY A 341 19.21 -25.17 -6.92
C GLY A 341 18.08 -24.17 -7.14
N MET A 342 16.96 -24.37 -6.43
CA MET A 342 15.84 -23.46 -6.34
C MET A 342 15.91 -22.69 -5.01
#